data_AF-A0A0H5AG48-F1
#
_entry.id   AF-A0A0H5AG48-F1
#
_cell.length_a   1.000
_cell.length_b   1.000
_cell.length_c   1.000
_cell.angle_alpha   90.00
_cell.angle_beta   90.00
_cell.angle_gamma   90.00
#
_symmetry.space_group_name_H-M   'P 1'
#
loop_
_entity.id
_entity.type
_entity.pdbx_description
1 polymer ?
#
loop_
_entity_poly.entity_id
_entity_poly.type
_entity_poly.pdbx_seq_one_letter_code
_entity_poly.pdbx_strand_id
1 'polypeptide(L)'
;MRTSLCGMLLISATAMAEPPSKLFYTSQADFIEMNLSLKTADDANPRYIGLSVVLSPEAKARTARVSAQAMNNSLTLYLNGRQLSTATVKSVLDSGKLRFLIPREMLVELMPSLMK
;
A
#
# COMPACT_ATOMS: atom_id res chain seq x y z
N MET A 1 37.29 40.88 34.10
CA MET A 1 36.96 39.46 33.81
C MET A 1 36.12 39.45 32.54
N ARG A 2 36.63 38.89 31.43
CA ARG A 2 35.93 38.85 30.13
C ARG A 2 35.31 37.47 29.97
N THR A 3 33.98 37.38 30.04
CA THR A 3 33.25 36.14 29.81
C THR A 3 33.14 35.88 28.31
N SER A 4 33.82 34.84 27.84
CA SER A 4 33.71 34.34 26.46
C SER A 4 32.44 33.51 26.34
N LEU A 5 31.48 33.99 25.56
CA LEU A 5 30.20 33.32 25.29
C LEU A 5 30.41 32.32 24.13
N CYS A 6 30.64 31.05 24.44
CA CYS A 6 30.63 29.98 23.43
C CYS A 6 29.20 29.71 22.99
N GLY A 7 28.83 30.21 21.80
CA GLY A 7 27.57 29.85 21.15
C GLY A 7 27.63 28.41 20.65
N MET A 8 26.91 27.51 21.34
CA MET A 8 26.79 26.11 20.93
C MET A 8 25.71 26.03 19.84
N LEU A 9 26.15 25.78 18.60
CA LEU A 9 25.27 25.65 17.44
C LEU A 9 24.61 24.26 17.48
N LEU A 10 23.33 24.20 17.85
CA LEU A 10 22.53 22.98 17.80
C LEU A 10 22.15 22.69 16.34
N ILE A 11 22.84 21.73 15.72
CA ILE A 11 22.47 21.21 14.40
C ILE A 11 21.26 20.28 14.61
N SER A 12 20.05 20.78 14.39
CA SER A 12 18.85 19.96 14.39
C SER A 12 18.89 19.01 13.20
N ALA A 13 19.08 17.72 13.45
CA ALA A 13 18.92 16.69 12.43
C ALA A 13 17.45 16.67 11.98
N THR A 14 17.17 17.27 10.82
CA THR A 14 15.87 17.12 10.17
C THR A 14 15.73 15.68 9.73
N ALA A 15 14.90 14.90 10.43
CA ALA A 15 14.52 13.56 9.98
C ALA A 15 13.81 13.70 8.63
N MET A 16 14.53 13.43 7.54
CA MET A 16 13.94 13.36 6.21
C MET A 16 13.05 12.11 6.19
N ALA A 17 11.73 12.30 6.06
CA ALA A 17 10.81 11.19 5.88
C ALA A 17 11.18 10.45 4.58
N GLU A 18 11.54 9.17 4.69
CA GLU A 18 11.82 8.35 3.51
C GLU A 18 10.56 8.28 2.62
N PRO A 19 10.72 8.38 1.29
CA PRO A 19 9.58 8.25 0.39
C PRO A 19 8.97 6.85 0.53
N PRO A 20 7.63 6.72 0.42
CA PRO A 20 6.98 5.43 0.58
C PRO A 20 7.48 4.44 -0.46
N SER A 21 7.76 3.21 -0.01
CA SER A 21 7.99 2.08 -0.91
C SER A 21 6.74 1.89 -1.78
N LYS A 22 6.91 1.44 -3.02
CA LYS A 22 5.80 1.29 -3.96
C LYS A 22 5.64 -0.16 -4.38
N LEU A 23 4.40 -0.61 -4.49
CA LEU A 23 4.07 -1.95 -4.93
C LEU A 23 2.99 -1.87 -6.00
N PHE A 24 3.31 -2.41 -7.17
CA PHE A 24 2.46 -2.37 -8.35
C PHE A 24 1.86 -3.74 -8.62
N TYR A 25 0.55 -3.75 -8.85
CA TYR A 25 -0.21 -4.89 -9.31
C TYR A 25 -0.88 -4.59 -10.65
N THR A 26 -0.87 -5.60 -11.53
CA THR A 26 -1.67 -5.67 -12.74
C THR A 26 -2.67 -6.81 -12.58
N SER A 27 -3.99 -6.52 -12.63
CA SER A 27 -5.03 -7.53 -12.37
C SER A 27 -4.94 -8.76 -13.26
N GLN A 28 -4.57 -8.59 -14.53
CA GLN A 28 -4.48 -9.68 -15.52
C GLN A 28 -3.30 -10.64 -15.30
N ALA A 29 -2.24 -10.20 -14.63
CA ALA A 29 -0.99 -10.96 -14.51
C ALA A 29 -0.66 -11.36 -13.07
N ASP A 30 -1.02 -10.50 -12.11
CA ASP A 30 -0.64 -10.68 -10.72
C ASP A 30 -1.71 -11.38 -9.88
N PHE A 31 -2.95 -11.48 -10.37
CA PHE A 31 -4.06 -12.10 -9.65
C PHE A 31 -4.52 -13.38 -10.36
N ILE A 32 -4.55 -14.49 -9.64
CA ILE A 32 -5.06 -15.78 -10.12
C ILE A 32 -6.52 -16.01 -9.72
N GLU A 33 -6.99 -15.26 -8.71
CA GLU A 33 -8.39 -15.24 -8.27
C GLU A 33 -8.73 -13.83 -7.78
N MET A 34 -9.95 -13.39 -8.08
CA MET A 34 -10.49 -12.10 -7.63
C MET A 34 -11.94 -12.30 -7.14
N ASN A 35 -12.26 -11.72 -5.98
CA ASN A 35 -13.61 -11.65 -5.45
C ASN A 35 -13.95 -10.21 -5.05
N LEU A 36 -14.92 -9.63 -5.75
CA LEU A 36 -15.38 -8.26 -5.56
C LEU A 36 -16.68 -8.22 -4.74
N SER A 37 -16.62 -7.64 -3.56
CA SER A 37 -17.76 -7.49 -2.65
C SER A 37 -18.35 -6.08 -2.73
N LEU A 38 -19.39 -5.91 -3.55
CA LEU A 38 -20.00 -4.60 -3.85
C LEU A 38 -20.92 -4.06 -2.74
N LYS A 39 -21.56 -4.94 -1.98
CA LYS A 39 -22.49 -4.59 -0.91
C LYS A 39 -22.46 -5.73 0.10
N THR A 40 -22.08 -5.44 1.34
CA THR A 40 -22.19 -6.40 2.44
C THR A 40 -23.14 -5.85 3.51
N ALA A 41 -23.84 -6.73 4.22
CA ALA A 41 -24.78 -6.33 5.26
C ALA A 41 -24.09 -5.60 6.42
N ASP A 42 -22.81 -5.90 6.64
CA ASP A 42 -21.96 -5.37 7.72
C ASP A 42 -20.95 -4.33 7.22
N ASP A 43 -21.20 -3.65 6.10
CA ASP A 43 -20.26 -2.66 5.54
C ASP A 43 -20.11 -1.47 6.50
N ALA A 44 -19.04 -1.49 7.31
CA ALA A 44 -18.67 -0.42 8.23
C ALA A 44 -18.37 0.91 7.52
N ASN A 45 -18.10 0.89 6.21
CA ASN A 45 -17.93 2.10 5.41
C ASN A 45 -18.50 1.92 3.99
N PRO A 46 -19.66 2.54 3.69
CA PRO A 46 -20.30 2.40 2.38
C PRO A 46 -19.53 3.09 1.25
N ARG A 47 -18.45 3.84 1.53
CA ARG A 47 -17.65 4.53 0.50
C ARG A 47 -16.61 3.62 -0.16
N TYR A 48 -16.37 2.43 0.40
CA TYR A 48 -15.37 1.50 -0.11
C TYR A 48 -16.00 0.17 -0.52
N ILE A 49 -15.33 -0.52 -1.43
CA ILE A 49 -15.67 -1.85 -1.93
C ILE A 49 -14.49 -2.76 -1.63
N GLY A 50 -14.78 -3.95 -1.12
CA GLY A 50 -13.76 -4.96 -0.85
C GLY A 50 -13.39 -5.70 -2.13
N LEU A 51 -12.11 -5.75 -2.47
CA LEU A 51 -11.56 -6.66 -3.47
C LEU A 51 -10.60 -7.63 -2.78
N SER A 52 -10.99 -8.89 -2.65
CA SER A 52 -10.12 -9.96 -2.18
C SER A 52 -9.45 -10.63 -3.38
N VAL A 53 -8.15 -10.88 -3.30
CA VAL A 53 -7.38 -11.51 -4.38
C VAL A 53 -6.50 -12.63 -3.86
N VAL A 54 -6.23 -13.59 -4.75
CA VAL A 54 -5.12 -14.52 -4.61
C VAL A 54 -4.06 -14.12 -5.64
N LEU A 55 -2.83 -13.93 -5.15
CA LEU A 55 -1.69 -13.51 -5.96
C LEU A 55 -1.10 -14.68 -6.75
N SER A 56 -0.59 -14.40 -7.94
CA SER A 56 0.31 -15.31 -8.66
C SER A 56 1.59 -15.56 -7.84
N PRO A 57 2.32 -16.68 -8.08
CA PRO A 57 3.57 -16.96 -7.39
C PRO A 57 4.60 -15.81 -7.49
N GLU A 58 4.72 -15.20 -8.67
CA GLU A 58 5.63 -14.09 -8.94
C GLU A 58 5.21 -12.83 -8.16
N ALA A 59 3.90 -12.52 -8.16
CA ALA A 59 3.36 -11.41 -7.40
C ALA A 59 3.53 -11.61 -5.90
N LYS A 60 3.26 -12.82 -5.40
CA LYS A 60 3.46 -13.20 -3.99
C LYS A 60 4.91 -13.00 -3.56
N ALA A 61 5.87 -13.50 -4.33
CA ALA A 61 7.30 -13.36 -4.03
C ALA A 61 7.73 -11.88 -4.03
N ARG A 62 7.26 -11.10 -5.01
CA ARG A 62 7.49 -9.65 -5.07
C ARG A 62 6.91 -8.94 -3.85
N THR A 63 5.70 -9.27 -3.45
CA THR A 63 5.01 -8.65 -2.32
C THR A 63 5.70 -8.96 -0.99
N ALA A 64 6.11 -10.21 -0.77
CA ALA A 64 6.87 -10.58 0.42
C ALA A 64 8.20 -9.81 0.50
N ARG A 65 8.94 -9.75 -0.61
CA ARG A 65 10.22 -9.02 -0.69
C ARG A 65 10.05 -7.52 -0.40
N VAL A 66 9.11 -6.85 -1.07
CA VAL A 66 8.92 -5.40 -0.92
C VAL A 66 8.37 -5.04 0.46
N SER A 67 7.43 -5.82 1.00
CA SER A 67 6.91 -5.58 2.35
C SER A 67 7.96 -5.80 3.44
N ALA A 68 8.85 -6.79 3.28
CA ALA A 68 9.98 -6.97 4.19
C ALA A 68 10.95 -5.78 4.16
N GLN A 69 11.24 -5.24 2.97
CA GLN A 69 12.08 -4.05 2.80
C GLN A 69 11.42 -2.78 3.40
N ALA A 70 10.10 -2.70 3.32
CA ALA A 70 9.32 -1.57 3.81
C ALA A 70 8.90 -1.71 5.29
N MET A 71 9.49 -2.62 6.06
CA MET A 71 9.11 -2.85 7.46
C MET A 71 9.17 -1.57 8.29
N ASN A 72 8.10 -1.27 9.03
CA ASN A 72 7.90 -0.03 9.79
C ASN A 72 7.85 1.26 8.97
N ASN A 73 7.98 1.18 7.64
CA ASN A 73 7.88 2.29 6.71
C ASN A 73 6.57 2.26 5.94
N SER A 74 6.28 3.35 5.23
CA SER A 74 5.09 3.47 4.39
C SER A 74 5.26 2.68 3.09
N LEU A 75 4.22 1.95 2.72
CA LEU A 75 4.06 1.23 1.46
C LEU A 75 2.81 1.74 0.75
N THR A 76 2.98 2.22 -0.48
CA THR A 76 1.89 2.63 -1.36
C THR A 76 1.57 1.54 -2.37
N LEU A 77 0.32 1.13 -2.42
CA LEU A 77 -0.19 0.11 -3.32
C LEU A 77 -0.80 0.75 -4.56
N TYR A 78 -0.46 0.20 -5.72
CA TYR A 78 -1.00 0.59 -7.01
C TYR A 78 -1.65 -0.61 -7.68
N LEU A 79 -2.84 -0.42 -8.25
CA LEU A 79 -3.55 -1.41 -9.05
C LEU A 79 -3.83 -0.82 -10.42
N ASN A 80 -3.33 -1.48 -11.47
CA ASN A 80 -3.48 -1.06 -12.87
C ASN A 80 -3.07 0.40 -13.08
N GLY A 81 -1.98 0.81 -12.42
CA GLY A 81 -1.44 2.17 -12.49
C GLY A 81 -2.10 3.20 -11.57
N ARG A 82 -3.19 2.86 -10.86
CA ARG A 82 -3.84 3.77 -9.91
C ARG A 82 -3.47 3.48 -8.46
N GLN A 83 -3.16 4.53 -7.73
CA GLN A 83 -2.89 4.45 -6.29
C GLN A 83 -4.16 4.06 -5.54
N LEU A 84 -4.10 2.96 -4.79
CA LEU A 84 -5.20 2.49 -3.96
C LEU A 84 -5.09 3.00 -2.53
N SER A 85 -3.93 2.80 -1.90
CA SER A 85 -3.72 3.13 -0.50
C SER A 85 -2.25 3.29 -0.17
N THR A 86 -1.97 4.01 0.92
CA THR A 86 -0.67 4.06 1.58
C THR A 86 -0.86 3.61 3.01
N ALA A 87 -0.06 2.65 3.47
CA ALA A 87 -0.12 2.14 4.83
C ALA A 87 1.28 1.84 5.36
N THR A 88 1.45 1.94 6.69
CA THR A 88 2.69 1.50 7.33
C THR A 88 2.72 -0.03 7.40
N VAL A 89 3.79 -0.63 6.92
CA VAL A 89 3.95 -2.09 6.98
C VAL A 89 4.35 -2.48 8.40
N LYS A 90 3.56 -3.39 9.00
CA LYS A 90 3.80 -3.92 10.34
C LYS A 90 4.18 -5.41 10.36
N SER A 91 4.00 -6.08 9.23
CA SER A 91 4.38 -7.48 9.03
C SER A 91 4.70 -7.71 7.56
N VAL A 92 5.50 -8.74 7.28
CA VAL A 92 5.70 -9.20 5.90
C VAL A 92 4.37 -9.72 5.35
N LEU A 93 4.10 -9.40 4.09
CA LEU A 93 2.90 -9.82 3.36
C LEU A 93 3.24 -11.05 2.51
N ASP A 94 3.16 -12.24 3.09
CA ASP A 94 3.60 -13.50 2.48
C ASP A 94 2.48 -14.55 2.31
N SER A 95 1.25 -14.24 2.70
CA SER A 95 0.10 -15.16 2.61
C SER A 95 -0.28 -15.48 1.16
N GLY A 96 0.04 -14.59 0.21
CA GLY A 96 -0.47 -14.63 -1.16
C GLY A 96 -1.94 -14.25 -1.29
N LYS A 97 -2.61 -13.90 -0.18
CA LYS A 97 -4.00 -13.43 -0.16
C LYS A 97 -4.05 -12.00 0.35
N LEU A 98 -4.65 -11.10 -0.42
CA LEU A 98 -4.76 -9.69 -0.05
C LEU A 98 -6.21 -9.22 -0.16
N ARG A 99 -6.57 -8.25 0.68
CA ARG A 99 -7.82 -7.51 0.57
C ARG A 99 -7.52 -6.04 0.35
N PHE A 100 -8.02 -5.50 -0.75
CA PHE A 100 -7.98 -4.08 -1.06
C PHE A 100 -9.33 -3.44 -0.69
N LEU A 101 -9.27 -2.20 -0.23
CA LEU A 101 -10.43 -1.31 -0.10
C LEU A 101 -10.36 -0.31 -1.23
N ILE A 102 -11.29 -0.42 -2.18
CA ILE A 102 -11.34 0.44 -3.37
C ILE A 102 -12.43 1.49 -3.15
N PRO A 103 -12.14 2.80 -3.25
CA PRO A 103 -13.17 3.82 -3.22
C PRO A 103 -14.20 3.58 -4.33
N ARG A 104 -15.51 3.69 -4.02
CA ARG A 104 -16.58 3.39 -4.97
C ARG A 104 -16.45 4.19 -6.27
N GLU A 105 -16.07 5.45 -6.16
CA GLU A 105 -15.82 6.36 -7.27
C GLU A 105 -14.73 5.85 -8.22
N MET A 106 -13.71 5.17 -7.71
CA MET A 106 -12.61 4.62 -8.50
C MET A 106 -12.98 3.28 -9.16
N LEU A 107 -13.98 2.57 -8.61
CA LEU A 107 -14.33 1.25 -9.12
C LEU A 107 -14.78 1.30 -10.57
N VAL A 108 -15.61 2.29 -10.94
CA VAL A 108 -16.14 2.42 -12.32
C VAL A 108 -15.00 2.46 -13.34
N GLU A 109 -13.93 3.19 -13.01
CA GLU A 109 -12.76 3.30 -13.88
C GLU A 109 -11.90 2.02 -13.88
N LEU A 110 -11.88 1.26 -12.78
CA LEU A 110 -11.09 0.02 -12.66
C LEU A 110 -11.82 -1.18 -13.27
N MET A 111 -13.16 -1.18 -13.29
CA MET A 111 -13.97 -2.32 -13.74
C MET A 111 -13.52 -2.94 -15.07
N PRO A 112 -13.26 -2.18 -16.15
CA PRO A 112 -12.86 -2.76 -17.43
C PRO A 112 -11.55 -3.58 -17.35
N SER A 113 -10.69 -3.25 -16.40
CA SER A 113 -9.41 -3.95 -16.18
C SER A 113 -9.52 -5.14 -15.23
N LEU A 114 -10.56 -5.17 -14.38
CA LEU A 114 -10.81 -6.28 -13.44
C LEU A 114 -11.59 -7.44 -14.09
N MET A 115 -12.21 -7.21 -15.26
CA MET A 115 -13.03 -8.21 -15.97
C MET A 115 -12.32 -8.88 -17.15
N LYS A 116 -11.05 -8.55 -17.38
CA LYS A 116 -10.22 -9.16 -18.43
C LYS A 116 -9.30 -10.20 -17.80
#